data_AF-A0A433UC15-F1
#
_entry.id   AF-A0A433UC15-F1
#
_cell.length_a   1.000
_cell.length_b   1.000
_cell.length_c   1.000
_cell.angle_alpha   90.00
_cell.angle_beta   90.00
_cell.angle_gamma   90.00
#
_symmetry.space_group_name_H-M   'P 1'
#
loop_
_entity.id
_entity.type
_entity.pdbx_description
1 polymer ?
#
loop_
_entity_poly.entity_id
_entity_poly.type
_entity_poly.pdbx_seq_one_letter_code
_entity_poly.pdbx_strand_id
1 'polypeptide(L)'
;IYRVDHYLGKSVVKTILPFRFSNPHIEKRLNRNNVERVEIFLKETVGVEDRFALYKTMGVLRDVHQNHLTQLLSLIAMDLPSDLKNDAQIQENKARLLRQVASVRSQNALFGQYFSYANHGEQTDKSAKENVASTTNSTLPEGAVPTFAACLLNINSPRWHGVPFVLVSGKQLDVRESYVRIIFKNNRVCVSQCPEDGHVKSLPITSQVVFHLDNHSQKNIGIPSILVSKDFSFPECPLNLQESEDPGFFRSPLVYGTRPESLHVCALLKHTQAYVSLFSDLFESRRTNFVSTRYLLLSWQIWDYLVSAPKKVIVYNKADPESRLSFTIKDDKLVFVDDDEDSPVKIVQEDEKVITRSEVMH
;
A
#
# COMPACT_ATOMS: atom_id res chain seq x y z
N ILE A 1 13.91 16.89 21.14
CA ILE A 1 12.70 16.03 21.17
C ILE A 1 12.88 14.94 20.13
N TYR A 2 12.80 13.67 20.55
CA TYR A 2 12.86 12.50 19.68
C TYR A 2 11.47 11.85 19.64
N ARG A 3 10.69 12.16 18.60
CA ARG A 3 9.34 11.58 18.44
C ARG A 3 9.46 10.27 17.69
N VAL A 4 9.03 9.19 18.35
CA VAL A 4 9.16 7.84 17.85
C VAL A 4 8.03 7.51 16.90
N ASP A 5 8.40 7.11 15.68
CA ASP A 5 7.60 6.27 14.82
C ASP A 5 8.40 4.97 14.64
N HIS A 6 7.91 3.86 15.18
CA HIS A 6 8.66 2.61 15.18
C HIS A 6 8.89 2.05 13.76
N TYR A 7 8.11 2.46 12.74
CA TYR A 7 8.38 2.02 11.36
C TYR A 7 9.71 2.56 10.85
N LEU A 8 10.13 3.75 11.26
CA LEU A 8 11.44 4.31 10.92
C LEU A 8 12.61 3.52 11.51
N GLY A 9 12.35 2.64 12.49
CA GLY A 9 13.33 1.73 13.05
C GLY A 9 13.48 0.41 12.29
N LYS A 10 12.52 0.05 11.42
CA LYS A 10 12.53 -1.22 10.68
C LYS A 10 13.70 -1.27 9.69
N SER A 11 14.37 -2.41 9.60
CA SER A 11 15.60 -2.56 8.83
C SER A 11 15.47 -2.14 7.36
N VAL A 12 14.41 -2.55 6.66
CA VAL A 12 14.21 -2.17 5.24
C VAL A 12 13.77 -0.71 5.10
N VAL A 13 13.05 -0.15 6.07
CA VAL A 13 12.66 1.27 6.02
C VAL A 13 13.89 2.17 6.11
N LYS A 14 14.85 1.83 6.99
CA LYS A 14 16.13 2.55 7.11
C LYS A 14 16.99 2.49 5.85
N THR A 15 16.75 1.52 4.97
CA THR A 15 17.54 1.34 3.75
C THR A 15 16.93 1.98 2.51
N ILE A 16 15.70 2.52 2.59
CA ILE A 16 15.06 3.19 1.44
C ILE A 16 15.95 4.32 0.88
N LEU A 17 16.46 5.21 1.73
CA LEU A 17 17.30 6.32 1.25
C LEU A 17 18.70 5.86 0.80
N PRO A 18 19.44 5.02 1.56
CA PRO A 18 20.66 4.41 1.08
C PRO A 18 20.51 3.71 -0.28
N PHE A 19 19.45 2.91 -0.45
CA PHE A 19 19.16 2.21 -1.69
C PHE A 19 18.97 3.19 -2.85
N ARG A 20 18.12 4.21 -2.68
CA ARG A 20 17.91 5.24 -3.71
C ARG A 20 19.19 5.98 -4.06
N PHE A 21 20.03 6.27 -3.06
CA PHE A 21 21.28 7.01 -3.23
C PHE A 21 22.35 6.19 -3.97
N SER A 22 22.55 4.92 -3.60
CA SER A 22 23.48 4.00 -4.28
C SER A 22 23.00 3.55 -5.66
N ASN A 23 21.72 3.69 -5.98
CA ASN A 23 21.14 3.24 -7.25
C ASN A 23 20.61 4.42 -8.10
N PRO A 24 21.49 5.30 -8.62
CA PRO A 24 21.08 6.48 -9.38
C PRO A 24 20.33 6.13 -10.68
N HIS A 25 20.53 4.93 -11.23
CA HIS A 25 19.79 4.44 -12.39
C HIS A 25 18.31 4.17 -12.06
N ILE A 26 17.99 3.73 -10.84
CA ILE A 26 16.62 3.58 -10.34
C ILE A 26 16.06 4.95 -9.93
N GLU A 27 16.81 5.75 -9.16
CA GLU A 27 16.37 7.08 -8.72
C GLU A 27 15.97 7.99 -9.89
N LYS A 28 16.72 7.97 -11.00
CA LYS A 28 16.39 8.71 -12.23
C LYS A 28 15.05 8.31 -12.84
N ARG A 29 14.55 7.10 -12.56
CA ARG A 29 13.23 6.61 -12.99
C ARG A 29 12.13 6.87 -11.96
N LEU A 30 12.43 7.37 -10.75
CA LEU A 30 11.42 7.73 -9.75
C LEU A 30 10.78 9.10 -10.03
N ASN A 31 9.99 9.15 -11.10
CA ASN A 31 9.22 10.33 -11.53
C ASN A 31 8.02 9.94 -12.41
N ARG A 32 7.13 10.90 -12.66
CA ARG A 32 5.88 10.78 -13.44
C ARG A 32 6.02 10.28 -14.87
N ASN A 33 7.20 10.39 -15.48
CA ASN A 33 7.39 9.89 -16.86
C ASN A 33 7.59 8.38 -16.89
N ASN A 34 8.03 7.79 -15.78
CA ASN A 34 8.43 6.40 -15.69
C ASN A 34 7.60 5.59 -14.70
N VAL A 35 7.09 6.20 -13.63
CA VAL A 35 6.26 5.54 -12.61
C VAL A 35 4.79 5.63 -13.03
N GLU A 36 4.11 4.49 -13.01
CA GLU A 36 2.68 4.37 -13.23
C GLU A 36 1.92 4.68 -11.93
N ARG A 37 2.29 4.03 -10.82
CA ARG A 37 1.69 4.23 -9.50
C ARG A 37 2.60 3.78 -8.38
N VAL A 38 2.31 4.24 -7.16
CA VAL A 38 2.98 3.81 -5.93
C VAL A 38 1.95 3.23 -4.97
N GLU A 39 2.24 2.06 -4.43
CA GLU A 39 1.40 1.31 -3.49
C GLU A 39 2.14 1.24 -2.14
N ILE A 40 1.51 1.69 -1.06
CA ILE A 40 2.04 1.59 0.31
C ILE A 40 1.01 0.85 1.17
N PHE A 41 1.31 -0.41 1.47
CA PHE A 41 0.36 -1.34 2.07
C PHE A 41 0.88 -1.80 3.42
N LEU A 42 -0.04 -1.92 4.38
CA LEU A 42 0.24 -2.37 5.74
C LEU A 42 -0.99 -3.13 6.27
N LYS A 43 -1.04 -4.42 5.95
CA LYS A 43 -2.14 -5.35 6.24
C LYS A 43 -1.83 -6.17 7.48
N GLU A 44 -2.82 -6.32 8.35
CA GLU A 44 -2.70 -7.13 9.57
C GLU A 44 -3.79 -8.21 9.64
N THR A 45 -3.41 -9.41 10.06
CA THR A 45 -4.35 -10.53 10.30
C THR A 45 -4.98 -10.51 11.68
N VAL A 46 -4.42 -9.71 12.60
CA VAL A 46 -4.88 -9.54 13.98
C VAL A 46 -5.92 -8.42 14.04
N GLY A 47 -6.82 -8.49 15.03
CA GLY A 47 -7.81 -7.45 15.30
C GLY A 47 -7.25 -6.32 16.15
N VAL A 48 -8.13 -5.55 16.77
CA VAL A 48 -7.74 -4.52 17.74
C VAL A 48 -7.37 -5.09 19.12
N GLU A 49 -7.75 -6.34 19.39
CA GLU A 49 -7.41 -7.10 20.60
C GLU A 49 -7.65 -6.28 21.90
N ASP A 50 -6.66 -6.27 22.79
CA ASP A 50 -6.64 -5.55 24.07
C ASP A 50 -6.62 -4.01 23.92
N ARG A 51 -6.36 -3.49 22.72
CA ARG A 51 -6.29 -2.05 22.44
C ARG A 51 -7.63 -1.43 22.01
N PHE A 52 -8.75 -2.15 22.13
CA PHE A 52 -10.07 -1.68 21.67
C PHE A 52 -10.42 -0.26 22.14
N ALA A 53 -10.31 0.01 23.45
CA ALA A 53 -10.68 1.30 24.03
C ALA A 53 -9.87 2.47 23.43
N LEU A 54 -8.55 2.27 23.24
CA LEU A 54 -7.69 3.24 22.58
C LEU A 54 -8.04 3.37 21.10
N TYR A 55 -8.19 2.24 20.40
CA TYR A 55 -8.46 2.19 18.97
C TYR A 55 -9.79 2.88 18.61
N LYS A 56 -10.81 2.79 19.46
CA LYS A 56 -12.11 3.46 19.28
C LYS A 56 -11.98 4.98 19.07
N THR A 57 -10.98 5.60 19.69
CA THR A 57 -10.72 7.05 19.55
C THR A 57 -9.77 7.38 18.40
N MET A 58 -8.93 6.42 18.00
CA MET A 58 -7.92 6.61 16.96
C MET A 58 -8.46 6.31 15.56
N GLY A 59 -9.00 5.09 15.37
CA GLY A 59 -9.29 4.49 14.08
C GLY A 59 -8.03 4.26 13.23
N VAL A 60 -8.19 3.58 12.10
CA VAL A 60 -7.08 3.25 11.18
C VAL A 60 -6.31 4.47 10.68
N LEU A 61 -6.99 5.61 10.48
CA LEU A 61 -6.36 6.83 9.97
C LEU A 61 -5.29 7.39 10.92
N ARG A 62 -5.57 7.40 12.24
CA ARG A 62 -4.60 7.87 13.25
C ARG A 62 -3.63 6.79 13.69
N ASP A 63 -4.04 5.51 13.65
CA ASP A 63 -3.19 4.38 14.03
C ASP A 63 -2.06 4.16 13.01
N VAL A 64 -2.34 4.28 11.70
CA VAL A 64 -1.41 3.86 10.64
C VAL A 64 -1.22 4.87 9.50
N HIS A 65 -2.28 5.51 8.98
CA HIS A 65 -2.16 6.36 7.79
C HIS A 65 -1.37 7.65 8.07
N GLN A 66 -1.75 8.37 9.13
CA GLN A 66 -1.19 9.68 9.47
C GLN A 66 0.30 9.64 9.84
N ASN A 67 0.75 8.52 10.42
CA ASN A 67 2.11 8.30 10.88
C ASN A 67 2.90 7.42 9.88
N HIS A 68 2.77 6.10 9.98
CA HIS A 68 3.61 5.10 9.35
C HIS A 68 3.57 5.18 7.82
N LEU A 69 2.37 5.19 7.22
CA LEU A 69 2.25 5.26 5.76
C LEU A 69 2.73 6.60 5.22
N THR A 70 2.47 7.70 5.94
CA THR A 70 2.96 9.02 5.54
C THR A 70 4.49 9.10 5.63
N GLN A 71 5.11 8.46 6.62
CA GLN A 71 6.58 8.34 6.70
C GLN A 71 7.14 7.60 5.49
N LEU A 72 6.58 6.44 5.15
CA LEU A 72 6.98 5.67 3.97
C LEU A 72 6.81 6.47 2.68
N LEU A 73 5.66 7.15 2.51
CA LEU A 73 5.44 8.08 1.39
C LEU A 73 6.56 9.11 1.30
N SER A 74 6.95 9.70 2.44
CA SER A 74 7.99 10.73 2.45
C SER A 74 9.36 10.19 2.03
N LEU A 75 9.73 9.00 2.48
CA LEU A 75 11.01 8.36 2.15
C LEU A 75 11.11 7.96 0.68
N ILE A 76 9.98 7.62 0.06
CA ILE A 76 9.92 7.22 -1.35
C ILE A 76 9.89 8.43 -2.28
N ALA A 77 9.08 9.44 -1.96
CA ALA A 77 8.78 10.51 -2.91
C ALA A 77 9.63 11.77 -2.74
N MET A 78 10.27 12.00 -1.60
CA MET A 78 11.08 13.21 -1.40
C MET A 78 12.30 13.24 -2.33
N ASP A 79 12.81 14.43 -2.62
CA ASP A 79 14.12 14.56 -3.26
C ASP A 79 15.23 14.01 -2.35
N LEU A 80 16.23 13.36 -2.95
CA LEU A 80 17.39 12.90 -2.20
C LEU A 80 18.20 14.11 -1.67
N PRO A 81 18.73 14.02 -0.44
CA PRO A 81 19.69 14.99 0.05
C PRO A 81 21.02 14.84 -0.71
N SER A 82 21.86 15.87 -0.67
CA SER A 82 23.23 15.77 -1.21
C SER A 82 24.11 14.87 -0.33
N ASP A 83 23.76 14.72 0.94
CA ASP A 83 24.44 13.84 1.90
C ASP A 83 23.41 13.16 2.83
N LEU A 84 23.45 11.83 2.90
CA LEU A 84 22.59 11.03 3.78
C LEU A 84 22.94 11.18 5.27
N LYS A 85 24.09 11.77 5.62
CA LYS A 85 24.46 12.09 7.01
C LYS A 85 23.89 13.43 7.46
N ASN A 86 23.34 14.24 6.55
CA ASN A 86 22.76 15.53 6.88
C ASN A 86 21.29 15.38 7.31
N ASP A 87 21.09 15.10 8.61
CA ASP A 87 19.77 14.96 9.23
C ASP A 87 18.84 16.15 8.91
N ALA A 88 19.37 17.38 8.94
CA ALA A 88 18.58 18.59 8.72
C ALA A 88 18.05 18.67 7.27
N GLN A 89 18.89 18.32 6.29
CA GLN A 89 18.50 18.30 4.88
C GLN A 89 17.46 17.20 4.60
N ILE A 90 17.61 16.02 5.19
CA ILE A 90 16.62 14.94 5.10
C ILE A 90 15.27 15.42 5.62
N GLN A 91 15.24 16.04 6.80
CA GLN A 91 14.00 16.54 7.40
C GLN A 91 13.37 17.67 6.59
N GLU A 92 14.17 18.58 6.01
CA GLU A 92 13.66 19.63 5.14
C GLU A 92 13.11 19.07 3.82
N ASN A 93 13.75 18.06 3.22
CA ASN A 93 13.26 17.42 2.00
C ASN A 93 11.94 16.68 2.25
N LYS A 94 11.80 15.96 3.38
CA LYS A 94 10.50 15.39 3.80
C LYS A 94 9.44 16.48 3.95
N ALA A 95 9.76 17.58 4.64
CA ALA A 95 8.82 18.68 4.84
C ALA A 95 8.46 19.42 3.54
N ARG A 96 9.41 19.55 2.59
CA ARG A 96 9.15 20.13 1.27
C ARG A 96 8.18 19.27 0.48
N LEU A 97 8.36 17.95 0.49
CA LEU A 97 7.44 17.02 -0.14
C LEU A 97 6.04 17.13 0.48
N LEU A 98 5.90 17.08 1.81
CA LEU A 98 4.58 17.09 2.45
C LEU A 98 3.77 18.36 2.16
N ARG A 99 4.42 19.52 1.93
CA ARG A 99 3.74 20.74 1.47
C ARG A 99 3.11 20.60 0.08
N GLN A 100 3.58 19.66 -0.72
CA GLN A 100 3.10 19.41 -2.08
C GLN A 100 2.03 18.30 -2.10
N VAL A 101 1.85 17.55 -1.01
CA VAL A 101 0.82 16.51 -0.93
C VAL A 101 -0.55 17.18 -0.71
N ALA A 102 -1.51 16.86 -1.56
CA ALA A 102 -2.87 17.36 -1.41
C ALA A 102 -3.56 16.76 -0.17
N SER A 103 -4.40 17.55 0.50
CA SER A 103 -5.25 17.04 1.58
C SER A 103 -6.22 15.98 1.03
N VAL A 104 -6.33 14.85 1.73
CA VAL A 104 -7.15 13.72 1.28
C VAL A 104 -8.62 14.04 1.51
N ARG A 105 -9.43 13.93 0.45
CA ARG A 105 -10.87 14.17 0.50
C ARG A 105 -11.65 12.86 0.56
N SER A 106 -12.91 12.92 0.98
CA SER A 106 -13.74 11.73 1.19
C SER A 106 -13.90 10.88 -0.06
N GLN A 107 -13.95 11.48 -1.27
CA GLN A 107 -14.03 10.74 -2.54
C GLN A 107 -12.74 10.01 -2.93
N ASN A 108 -11.63 10.32 -2.26
CA ASN A 108 -10.33 9.68 -2.48
C ASN A 108 -10.04 8.63 -1.40
N ALA A 109 -11.04 8.26 -0.60
CA ALA A 109 -10.87 7.31 0.49
C ALA A 109 -12.04 6.32 0.57
N LEU A 110 -11.71 5.07 0.83
CA LEU A 110 -12.65 3.99 1.08
C LEU A 110 -12.42 3.46 2.48
N PHE A 111 -13.50 3.11 3.19
CA PHE A 111 -13.47 2.71 4.59
C PHE A 111 -14.21 1.40 4.81
N GLY A 112 -13.63 0.55 5.67
CA GLY A 112 -14.24 -0.70 6.10
C GLY A 112 -14.12 -0.90 7.61
N GLN A 113 -15.00 -1.72 8.17
CA GLN A 113 -14.91 -2.23 9.54
C GLN A 113 -15.11 -3.75 9.54
N TYR A 114 -14.22 -4.50 10.20
CA TYR A 114 -14.37 -5.96 10.27
C TYR A 114 -15.55 -6.33 11.18
N PHE A 115 -16.32 -7.35 10.77
CA PHE A 115 -17.59 -7.73 11.40
C PHE A 115 -17.52 -7.90 12.93
N SER A 116 -16.50 -8.59 13.44
CA SER A 116 -16.37 -8.85 14.88
C SER A 116 -15.90 -7.64 15.71
N TYR A 117 -15.68 -6.46 15.11
CA TYR A 117 -15.29 -5.25 15.83
C TYR A 117 -16.41 -4.76 16.76
N ALA A 118 -17.67 -4.82 16.30
CA ALA A 118 -18.83 -4.45 17.12
C ALA A 118 -18.91 -5.32 18.40
N ASN A 119 -18.59 -6.61 18.27
CA ASN A 119 -18.63 -7.57 19.37
C ASN A 119 -17.53 -7.34 20.42
N HIS A 120 -16.45 -6.61 20.09
CA HIS A 120 -15.42 -6.25 21.09
C HIS A 120 -15.93 -5.20 22.10
N GLY A 121 -16.96 -4.42 21.74
CA GLY A 121 -17.63 -3.48 22.66
C GLY A 121 -18.72 -4.12 23.53
N GLU A 122 -19.09 -5.37 23.27
CA GLU A 122 -20.23 -6.05 23.92
C GLU A 122 -19.97 -6.50 25.37
N GLN A 123 -18.76 -6.30 25.92
CA GLN A 123 -18.57 -6.43 27.37
C GLN A 123 -19.20 -5.27 28.16
N THR A 124 -19.60 -4.16 27.52
CA THR A 124 -20.12 -2.97 28.24
C THR A 124 -21.50 -2.46 27.81
N ASP A 125 -22.01 -2.70 26.60
CA ASP A 125 -23.30 -2.13 26.16
C ASP A 125 -24.21 -3.15 25.45
N LYS A 126 -25.31 -3.54 26.13
CA LYS A 126 -26.30 -4.52 25.63
C LYS A 126 -27.27 -3.97 24.57
N SER A 127 -27.26 -2.67 24.29
CA SER A 127 -28.15 -2.02 23.31
C SER A 127 -27.67 -2.12 21.86
N ALA A 128 -26.43 -2.56 21.62
CA ALA A 128 -25.87 -2.74 20.28
C ALA A 128 -26.30 -4.05 19.57
N LYS A 129 -27.02 -4.93 20.29
CA LYS A 129 -27.40 -6.27 19.80
C LYS A 129 -28.43 -6.27 18.68
N GLU A 130 -29.27 -5.24 18.58
CA GLU A 130 -30.45 -5.31 17.70
C GLU A 130 -30.22 -4.80 16.26
N ASN A 131 -29.11 -4.13 15.96
CA ASN A 131 -28.91 -3.49 14.63
C ASN A 131 -27.74 -4.03 13.79
N VAL A 132 -26.91 -4.93 14.31
CA VAL A 132 -25.77 -5.52 13.56
C VAL A 132 -26.04 -6.98 13.16
N ALA A 133 -27.07 -7.58 13.74
CA ALA A 133 -27.53 -8.93 13.42
C ALA A 133 -28.46 -8.93 12.21
N SER A 134 -27.90 -8.68 11.02
CA SER A 134 -28.28 -9.32 9.75
C SER A 134 -27.77 -8.47 8.58
N THR A 135 -26.90 -9.07 7.77
CA THR A 135 -26.37 -8.65 6.46
C THR A 135 -24.95 -8.08 6.44
N THR A 136 -24.07 -8.88 5.83
CA THR A 136 -22.75 -8.51 5.28
C THR A 136 -22.83 -7.46 4.17
N ASN A 137 -24.04 -7.02 3.79
CA ASN A 137 -24.35 -6.00 2.79
C ASN A 137 -24.61 -4.60 3.36
N SER A 138 -24.43 -4.39 4.67
CA SER A 138 -24.82 -3.14 5.32
C SER A 138 -23.70 -2.09 5.34
N THR A 139 -24.06 -0.84 5.02
CA THR A 139 -23.26 0.33 5.40
C THR A 139 -23.54 0.64 6.86
N LEU A 140 -22.50 0.84 7.66
CA LEU A 140 -22.65 1.13 9.09
C LEU A 140 -23.17 2.55 9.34
N PRO A 141 -23.80 2.81 10.50
CA PRO A 141 -24.22 4.15 10.91
C PRO A 141 -23.08 5.17 10.89
N GLU A 142 -23.44 6.43 10.74
CA GLU A 142 -22.50 7.53 10.83
C GLU A 142 -21.76 7.51 12.18
N GLY A 143 -20.43 7.71 12.15
CA GLY A 143 -19.58 7.63 13.34
C GLY A 143 -18.97 6.26 13.62
N ALA A 144 -19.25 5.24 12.80
CA ALA A 144 -18.54 3.97 12.86
C ALA A 144 -17.01 4.15 12.72
N VAL A 145 -16.24 3.42 13.54
CA VAL A 145 -14.77 3.50 13.57
C VAL A 145 -14.16 2.61 12.49
N PRO A 146 -13.53 3.15 11.43
CA PRO A 146 -12.95 2.30 10.40
C PRO A 146 -11.74 1.51 10.93
N THR A 147 -11.71 0.22 10.64
CA THR A 147 -10.57 -0.68 10.88
C THR A 147 -9.79 -0.99 9.60
N PHE A 148 -10.28 -0.51 8.46
CA PHE A 148 -9.64 -0.53 7.16
C PHE A 148 -9.82 0.83 6.49
N ALA A 149 -8.78 1.30 5.81
CA ALA A 149 -8.87 2.41 4.88
C ALA A 149 -7.92 2.23 3.69
N ALA A 150 -8.46 2.49 2.50
CA ALA A 150 -7.67 2.75 1.29
C ALA A 150 -7.78 4.24 0.96
N CYS A 151 -6.64 4.90 0.71
CA CYS A 151 -6.59 6.33 0.41
C CYS A 151 -5.74 6.57 -0.82
N LEU A 152 -6.24 7.39 -1.74
CA LEU A 152 -5.54 7.87 -2.92
C LEU A 152 -5.00 9.27 -2.64
N LEU A 153 -3.68 9.41 -2.76
CA LEU A 153 -2.97 10.66 -2.54
C LEU A 153 -2.36 11.16 -3.85
N ASN A 154 -2.41 12.47 -4.03
CA ASN A 154 -1.81 13.17 -5.15
C ASN A 154 -0.74 14.14 -4.65
N ILE A 155 0.40 14.15 -5.32
CA ILE A 155 1.55 15.01 -5.01
C ILE A 155 1.69 16.06 -6.11
N ASN A 156 1.41 17.32 -5.77
CA ASN A 156 1.48 18.48 -6.65
C ASN A 156 2.92 18.96 -6.82
N SER A 157 3.75 18.12 -7.45
CA SER A 157 5.14 18.44 -7.75
C SER A 157 5.49 18.07 -9.20
N PRO A 158 6.47 18.74 -9.83
CA PRO A 158 6.91 18.37 -11.17
C PRO A 158 7.33 16.90 -11.29
N ARG A 159 7.90 16.34 -10.21
CA ARG A 159 8.35 14.94 -10.15
C ARG A 159 7.19 13.95 -10.15
N TRP A 160 6.09 14.23 -9.46
CA TRP A 160 5.04 13.24 -9.16
C TRP A 160 3.64 13.59 -9.66
N HIS A 161 3.45 14.75 -10.30
CA HIS A 161 2.14 15.17 -10.78
C HIS A 161 1.50 14.11 -11.71
N GLY A 162 0.27 13.72 -11.37
CA GLY A 162 -0.51 12.70 -12.09
C GLY A 162 -0.14 11.25 -11.76
N VAL A 163 0.78 11.00 -10.82
CA VAL A 163 1.08 9.64 -10.33
C VAL A 163 0.24 9.37 -9.08
N PRO A 164 -0.65 8.36 -9.10
CA PRO A 164 -1.44 7.99 -7.93
C PRO A 164 -0.57 7.30 -6.86
N PHE A 165 -0.69 7.75 -5.61
CA PHE A 165 -0.13 7.09 -4.44
C PHE A 165 -1.28 6.43 -3.65
N VAL A 166 -1.33 5.10 -3.66
CA VAL A 166 -2.37 4.31 -2.98
C VAL A 166 -1.83 3.84 -1.63
N LEU A 167 -2.45 4.30 -0.55
CA LEU A 167 -2.10 3.97 0.83
C LEU A 167 -3.21 3.09 1.42
N VAL A 168 -2.86 1.85 1.81
CA VAL A 168 -3.81 0.89 2.36
C VAL A 168 -3.33 0.39 3.71
N SER A 169 -4.23 0.40 4.69
CA SER A 169 -4.04 -0.36 5.92
C SER A 169 -5.36 -0.90 6.44
N GLY A 170 -5.30 -2.06 7.09
CA GLY A 170 -6.44 -2.58 7.83
C GLY A 170 -6.09 -3.78 8.72
N LYS A 171 -7.03 -4.07 9.61
CA LYS A 171 -6.97 -5.18 10.59
C LYS A 171 -7.90 -6.33 10.20
N GLN A 172 -7.66 -7.52 10.75
CA GLN A 172 -8.38 -8.74 10.37
C GLN A 172 -8.48 -8.96 8.84
N LEU A 173 -7.38 -8.73 8.13
CA LEU A 173 -7.28 -9.06 6.71
C LEU A 173 -6.80 -10.51 6.53
N ASP A 174 -6.85 -11.00 5.30
CA ASP A 174 -6.53 -12.39 4.91
C ASP A 174 -5.05 -12.74 5.13
N VAL A 175 -4.16 -11.75 4.93
CA VAL A 175 -2.71 -11.92 5.03
C VAL A 175 -2.08 -10.73 5.75
N ARG A 176 -1.05 -11.03 6.54
CA ARG A 176 -0.18 -10.03 7.16
C ARG A 176 0.91 -9.68 6.16
N GLU A 177 0.89 -8.45 5.68
CA GLU A 177 1.85 -8.00 4.68
C GLU A 177 2.00 -6.49 4.69
N SER A 178 3.26 -6.03 4.72
CA SER A 178 3.61 -4.62 4.71
C SER A 178 4.68 -4.38 3.67
N TYR A 179 4.42 -3.49 2.71
CA TYR A 179 5.34 -3.20 1.63
C TYR A 179 5.16 -1.79 1.08
N VAL A 180 6.21 -1.29 0.44
CA VAL A 180 6.11 -0.19 -0.53
C VAL A 180 6.43 -0.77 -1.90
N ARG A 181 5.55 -0.57 -2.87
CA ARG A 181 5.70 -1.08 -4.23
C ARG A 181 5.58 0.07 -5.22
N ILE A 182 6.58 0.20 -6.07
CA ILE A 182 6.66 1.22 -7.12
C ILE A 182 6.51 0.47 -8.44
N ILE A 183 5.47 0.80 -9.20
CA ILE A 183 5.15 0.16 -10.47
C ILE A 183 5.50 1.13 -11.58
N PHE A 184 6.30 0.67 -12.54
CA PHE A 184 6.78 1.47 -13.66
C PHE A 184 5.92 1.23 -14.90
N LYS A 185 5.76 2.30 -15.69
CA LYS A 185 5.05 2.27 -16.97
C LYS A 185 5.77 1.34 -17.93
N ASN A 186 5.02 0.48 -18.59
CA ASN A 186 5.54 -0.36 -19.67
C ASN A 186 5.26 0.30 -21.03
N ASN A 187 6.17 1.17 -21.47
CA ASN A 187 6.09 1.83 -22.79
C ASN A 187 6.82 1.05 -23.89
N ARG A 188 7.00 -0.27 -23.74
CA ARG A 188 7.71 -1.08 -24.74
C ARG A 188 6.84 -1.24 -25.99
N VAL A 189 7.37 -0.81 -27.12
CA VAL A 189 6.81 -1.07 -28.45
C VAL A 189 7.66 -2.16 -29.10
N CYS A 190 7.10 -3.34 -29.30
CA CYS A 190 7.77 -4.37 -30.09
C CYS A 190 7.58 -4.09 -31.59
N VAL A 191 8.62 -4.33 -32.39
CA VAL A 191 8.57 -4.17 -33.86
C VAL A 191 8.54 -5.53 -34.59
N SER A 192 9.07 -6.61 -33.98
CA SER A 192 8.95 -7.99 -34.46
C SER A 192 9.44 -8.96 -33.39
N GLN A 193 8.87 -10.18 -33.31
CA GLN A 193 9.24 -11.20 -32.32
C GLN A 193 9.21 -10.67 -30.88
N CYS A 194 8.08 -10.13 -30.43
CA CYS A 194 7.86 -10.10 -28.98
C CYS A 194 8.03 -11.54 -28.46
N PRO A 195 8.64 -11.75 -27.27
CA PRO A 195 8.52 -13.03 -26.60
C PRO A 195 7.05 -13.42 -26.63
N GLU A 196 6.72 -14.56 -27.22
CA GLU A 196 5.32 -14.99 -27.24
C GLU A 196 4.83 -15.00 -25.80
N ASP A 197 3.75 -14.27 -25.54
CA ASP A 197 2.87 -14.41 -24.37
C ASP A 197 2.18 -15.79 -24.36
N GLY A 198 2.93 -16.83 -24.73
CA GLY A 198 2.46 -18.08 -25.28
C GLY A 198 3.27 -19.23 -24.70
N HIS A 199 3.04 -19.51 -23.43
CA HIS A 199 2.48 -20.79 -22.99
C HIS A 199 1.99 -20.63 -21.54
N VAL A 200 0.66 -20.55 -21.44
CA VAL A 200 -0.20 -20.40 -20.23
C VAL A 200 -0.18 -19.00 -19.58
N LYS A 201 -1.21 -18.19 -19.91
CA LYS A 201 -1.69 -17.04 -19.11
C LYS A 201 -0.58 -16.13 -18.52
N SER A 202 0.32 -15.60 -19.35
CA SER A 202 1.40 -14.71 -18.88
C SER A 202 0.83 -13.35 -18.45
N LEU A 203 0.96 -13.04 -17.16
CA LEU A 203 0.75 -11.69 -16.63
C LEU A 203 1.71 -10.71 -17.33
N PRO A 204 1.30 -9.47 -17.64
CA PRO A 204 2.18 -8.48 -18.23
C PRO A 204 3.41 -8.29 -17.34
N ILE A 205 4.62 -8.30 -17.93
CA ILE A 205 5.86 -8.05 -17.21
C ILE A 205 5.78 -6.63 -16.63
N THR A 206 5.49 -6.57 -15.34
CA THR A 206 5.30 -5.33 -14.62
C THR A 206 6.62 -4.98 -13.97
N SER A 207 7.35 -4.04 -14.57
CA SER A 207 8.59 -3.51 -14.01
C SER A 207 8.30 -2.87 -12.66
N GLN A 208 8.99 -3.30 -11.61
CA GLN A 208 8.68 -2.89 -10.25
C GLN A 208 9.90 -2.86 -9.32
N VAL A 209 9.81 -2.00 -8.30
CA VAL A 209 10.68 -2.01 -7.12
C VAL A 209 9.80 -2.18 -5.90
N VAL A 210 10.08 -3.18 -5.07
CA VAL A 210 9.30 -3.49 -3.86
C VAL A 210 10.20 -3.50 -2.64
N PHE A 211 9.87 -2.69 -1.65
CA PHE A 211 10.42 -2.74 -0.30
C PHE A 211 9.49 -3.56 0.58
N HIS A 212 9.78 -4.84 0.77
CA HIS A 212 9.04 -5.72 1.66
C HIS A 212 9.48 -5.52 3.11
N LEU A 213 8.57 -5.09 3.99
CA LEU A 213 8.90 -4.59 5.34
C LEU A 213 8.66 -5.61 6.45
N ASP A 214 7.92 -6.68 6.16
CA ASP A 214 7.52 -7.67 7.16
C ASP A 214 8.46 -8.86 7.22
N ASN A 215 8.47 -9.50 8.39
CA ASN A 215 9.30 -10.65 8.75
C ASN A 215 8.46 -11.90 9.08
N HIS A 216 7.14 -11.82 8.90
CA HIS A 216 6.19 -12.85 9.31
C HIS A 216 5.09 -13.07 8.26
N SER A 217 5.28 -12.68 7.00
CA SER A 217 4.31 -13.03 5.97
C SER A 217 4.30 -14.54 5.76
N GLN A 218 3.13 -15.14 5.91
CA GLN A 218 2.94 -16.59 5.77
C GLN A 218 2.81 -17.01 4.29
N LYS A 219 2.36 -16.11 3.40
CA LYS A 219 2.05 -16.43 2.00
C LYS A 219 3.19 -16.17 1.01
N ASN A 220 3.90 -15.06 1.13
CA ASN A 220 4.75 -14.57 0.02
C ASN A 220 6.25 -14.69 0.32
N ILE A 221 6.75 -13.79 1.18
CA ILE A 221 8.17 -13.67 1.52
C ILE A 221 8.29 -13.65 3.04
N GLY A 222 9.12 -14.51 3.61
CA GLY A 222 9.29 -14.59 5.07
C GLY A 222 10.24 -13.54 5.66
N ILE A 223 11.03 -12.85 4.83
CA ILE A 223 12.16 -12.03 5.27
C ILE A 223 12.06 -10.62 4.67
N PRO A 224 12.27 -9.55 5.46
CA PRO A 224 12.32 -8.19 4.91
C PRO A 224 13.36 -8.08 3.80
N SER A 225 12.99 -7.48 2.68
CA SER A 225 13.81 -7.47 1.46
C SER A 225 13.48 -6.30 0.55
N ILE A 226 14.40 -6.05 -0.40
CA ILE A 226 14.16 -5.18 -1.55
C ILE A 226 14.17 -6.07 -2.79
N LEU A 227 13.10 -6.00 -3.57
CA LEU A 227 12.92 -6.73 -4.83
C LEU A 227 12.97 -5.72 -5.97
N VAL A 228 13.74 -6.01 -7.00
CA VAL A 228 13.88 -5.16 -8.19
C VAL A 228 13.72 -6.02 -9.42
N SER A 229 12.85 -5.64 -10.35
CA SER A 229 12.71 -6.37 -11.61
C SER A 229 14.01 -6.43 -12.41
N LYS A 230 14.30 -7.57 -13.05
CA LYS A 230 15.52 -7.82 -13.83
C LYS A 230 15.63 -7.03 -15.14
N ASP A 231 14.62 -6.24 -15.50
CA ASP A 231 14.73 -5.26 -16.58
C ASP A 231 15.49 -4.00 -16.15
N PHE A 232 15.77 -3.85 -14.86
CA PHE A 232 16.78 -2.92 -14.34
C PHE A 232 18.15 -3.59 -14.32
N SER A 233 19.21 -2.76 -14.34
CA SER A 233 20.54 -3.23 -13.98
C SER A 233 20.56 -3.78 -12.56
N PHE A 234 21.50 -4.68 -12.27
CA PHE A 234 21.65 -5.26 -10.94
C PHE A 234 21.78 -4.14 -9.87
N PRO A 235 20.93 -4.13 -8.84
CA PRO A 235 20.94 -3.06 -7.84
C PRO A 235 22.07 -3.25 -6.82
N GLU A 236 22.68 -2.16 -6.39
CA GLU A 236 23.56 -2.15 -5.22
C GLU A 236 22.73 -2.35 -3.95
N CYS A 237 22.89 -3.49 -3.29
CA CYS A 237 22.23 -3.78 -2.02
C CYS A 237 22.84 -2.91 -0.89
N PRO A 238 22.02 -2.25 -0.05
CA PRO A 238 22.50 -1.50 1.11
C PRO A 238 23.23 -2.39 2.11
N LEU A 239 24.22 -1.85 2.86
CA LEU A 239 25.16 -2.59 3.74
C LEU A 239 24.58 -3.69 4.65
N ASN A 240 23.33 -3.60 5.09
CA ASN A 240 22.67 -4.57 5.97
C ASN A 240 21.81 -5.61 5.22
N LEU A 241 21.73 -5.52 3.90
CA LEU A 241 21.08 -6.48 3.01
C LEU A 241 22.15 -7.11 2.12
N GLN A 242 21.97 -8.38 1.77
CA GLN A 242 22.82 -9.07 0.81
C GLN A 242 21.96 -9.57 -0.34
N GLU A 243 22.57 -9.68 -1.52
CA GLU A 243 21.99 -10.41 -2.62
C GLU A 243 21.60 -11.83 -2.18
N SER A 244 20.41 -12.25 -2.58
CA SER A 244 19.93 -13.61 -2.36
C SER A 244 19.50 -14.21 -3.69
N GLU A 245 20.10 -15.35 -4.02
CA GLU A 245 19.70 -16.20 -5.14
C GLU A 245 18.95 -17.46 -4.66
N ASP A 246 18.59 -17.52 -3.37
CA ASP A 246 18.03 -18.72 -2.76
C ASP A 246 16.62 -19.02 -3.30
N PRO A 247 16.41 -20.16 -4.00
CA PRO A 247 15.10 -20.56 -4.50
C PRO A 247 14.07 -20.81 -3.38
N GLY A 248 14.51 -21.06 -2.14
CA GLY A 248 13.63 -21.23 -0.97
C GLY A 248 13.13 -19.91 -0.35
N PHE A 249 13.59 -18.76 -0.87
CA PHE A 249 13.20 -17.44 -0.37
C PHE A 249 11.70 -17.14 -0.54
N PHE A 250 11.13 -17.62 -1.64
CA PHE A 250 9.74 -17.36 -2.02
C PHE A 250 8.86 -18.56 -1.70
N ARG A 251 7.70 -18.30 -1.09
CA ARG A 251 6.72 -19.34 -0.71
C ARG A 251 5.53 -19.45 -1.67
N SER A 252 5.47 -18.58 -2.66
CA SER A 252 4.41 -18.50 -3.66
C SER A 252 5.01 -18.49 -5.08
N PRO A 253 4.35 -19.12 -6.07
CA PRO A 253 4.79 -19.11 -7.46
C PRO A 253 4.74 -17.71 -8.10
N LEU A 254 3.93 -16.81 -7.53
CA LEU A 254 3.85 -15.41 -7.93
C LEU A 254 3.99 -14.52 -6.71
N VAL A 255 4.84 -13.50 -6.84
CA VAL A 255 5.15 -12.53 -5.80
C VAL A 255 5.00 -11.15 -6.40
N TYR A 256 4.07 -10.36 -5.83
CA TYR A 256 3.63 -9.07 -6.39
C TYR A 256 3.28 -9.16 -7.89
N GLY A 257 2.57 -10.23 -8.29
CA GLY A 257 2.15 -10.45 -9.66
C GLY A 257 3.27 -10.82 -10.65
N THR A 258 4.48 -11.10 -10.17
CA THR A 258 5.61 -11.50 -11.02
C THR A 258 6.22 -12.82 -10.55
N ARG A 259 6.90 -13.51 -11.46
CA ARG A 259 7.62 -14.74 -11.11
C ARG A 259 8.90 -14.39 -10.34
N PRO A 260 9.24 -15.10 -9.26
CA PRO A 260 10.48 -14.95 -8.51
C PRO A 260 11.75 -14.79 -9.36
N GLU A 261 11.89 -15.56 -10.44
CA GLU A 261 13.08 -15.60 -11.28
C GLU A 261 13.30 -14.30 -12.05
N SER A 262 12.27 -13.45 -12.14
CA SER A 262 12.32 -12.14 -12.79
C SER A 262 12.74 -11.00 -11.86
N LEU A 263 13.11 -11.31 -10.61
CA LEU A 263 13.49 -10.34 -9.59
C LEU A 263 14.95 -10.52 -9.16
N HIS A 264 15.66 -9.40 -9.00
CA HIS A 264 16.83 -9.29 -8.12
C HIS A 264 16.34 -9.11 -6.69
N VAL A 265 17.00 -9.76 -5.73
CA VAL A 265 16.60 -9.77 -4.32
C VAL A 265 17.77 -9.33 -3.45
N CYS A 266 17.57 -8.23 -2.72
CA CYS A 266 18.40 -7.86 -1.58
C CYS A 266 17.66 -8.29 -0.30
N ALA A 267 18.10 -9.35 0.36
CA ALA A 267 17.48 -9.88 1.57
C ALA A 267 18.20 -9.41 2.84
N LEU A 268 17.45 -9.20 3.91
CA LEU A 268 18.01 -8.80 5.20
C LEU A 268 18.82 -9.94 5.85
N LEU A 269 20.10 -9.67 6.16
CA LEU A 269 20.99 -10.66 6.79
C LEU A 269 20.65 -10.92 8.26
N LYS A 270 20.38 -9.84 9.00
CA LYS A 270 20.11 -9.90 10.44
C LYS A 270 18.96 -8.99 10.78
N HIS A 271 17.95 -9.58 11.43
CA HIS A 271 16.83 -8.80 11.93
C HIS A 271 17.20 -8.09 13.24
N THR A 272 16.98 -6.78 13.28
CA THR A 272 17.07 -5.97 14.49
C THR A 272 15.69 -5.42 14.79
N GLN A 273 15.24 -5.54 16.04
CA GLN A 273 13.96 -4.98 16.44
C GLN A 273 13.97 -3.45 16.26
N ALA A 274 12.84 -2.90 15.79
CA ALA A 274 12.76 -1.49 15.43
C ALA A 274 13.11 -0.54 16.59
N TYR A 275 12.64 -0.81 17.80
CA TYR A 275 12.95 0.01 18.97
C TYR A 275 14.44 -0.03 19.33
N VAL A 276 15.10 -1.19 19.24
CA VAL A 276 16.55 -1.31 19.48
C VAL A 276 17.33 -0.44 18.49
N SER A 277 16.93 -0.48 17.21
CA SER A 277 17.50 0.35 16.15
C SER A 277 17.33 1.85 16.43
N LEU A 278 16.14 2.28 16.87
CA LEU A 278 15.87 3.68 17.22
C LEU A 278 16.60 4.11 18.49
N PHE A 279 16.72 3.25 19.50
CA PHE A 279 17.48 3.57 20.70
C PHE A 279 18.97 3.75 20.39
N SER A 280 19.56 2.95 19.49
CA SER A 280 20.92 3.20 19.02
C SER A 280 21.04 4.59 18.38
N ASP A 281 20.13 4.94 17.46
CA ASP A 281 20.12 6.25 16.82
C ASP A 281 19.97 7.39 17.84
N LEU A 282 19.17 7.19 18.89
CA LEU A 282 19.01 8.13 20.01
C LEU A 282 20.32 8.35 20.78
N PHE A 283 21.02 7.28 21.16
CA PHE A 283 22.30 7.36 21.87
C PHE A 283 23.38 8.06 21.03
N GLU A 284 23.37 7.84 19.72
CA GLU A 284 24.28 8.50 18.78
C GLU A 284 23.79 9.89 18.33
N SER A 285 22.71 10.39 18.95
CA SER A 285 22.10 11.70 18.66
C SER A 285 21.70 11.92 17.19
N ARG A 286 21.47 10.83 16.44
CA ARG A 286 21.00 10.88 15.06
C ARG A 286 19.49 11.14 15.01
N ARG A 287 19.08 12.10 14.19
CA ARG A 287 17.68 12.55 14.07
C ARG A 287 17.00 12.13 12.78
N THR A 288 17.72 11.52 11.83
CA THR A 288 17.15 11.04 10.55
C THR A 288 15.88 10.18 10.73
N ASN A 289 15.87 9.27 11.72
CA ASN A 289 14.78 8.31 11.95
C ASN A 289 13.77 8.77 13.01
N PHE A 290 13.69 10.06 13.28
CA PHE A 290 12.73 10.64 14.22
C PHE A 290 11.87 11.72 13.57
N VAL A 291 10.65 11.88 14.08
CA VAL A 291 9.67 12.80 13.50
C VAL A 291 9.92 14.24 13.99
N SER A 292 10.27 15.13 13.06
CA SER A 292 10.42 16.56 13.36
C SER A 292 9.06 17.23 13.59
N THR A 293 9.05 18.35 14.34
CA THR A 293 7.80 19.12 14.57
C THR A 293 7.21 19.62 13.26
N ARG A 294 8.05 20.12 12.34
CA ARG A 294 7.61 20.62 11.03
C ARG A 294 6.95 19.52 10.21
N TYR A 295 7.58 18.34 10.16
CA TYR A 295 6.99 17.16 9.51
C TYR A 295 5.62 16.84 10.10
N LEU A 296 5.51 16.75 11.43
CA LEU A 296 4.28 16.35 12.11
C LEU A 296 3.11 17.31 11.82
N LEU A 297 3.36 18.61 11.81
CA LEU A 297 2.32 19.59 11.48
C LEU A 297 1.85 19.46 10.03
N LEU A 298 2.77 19.29 9.09
CA LEU A 298 2.45 19.11 7.67
C LEU A 298 1.74 17.78 7.41
N SER A 299 2.13 16.70 8.12
CA SER A 299 1.43 15.41 7.98
C SER A 299 -0.01 15.54 8.44
N TRP A 300 -0.30 16.24 9.55
CA TRP A 300 -1.68 16.49 9.97
C TRP A 300 -2.48 17.29 8.94
N GLN A 301 -1.90 18.28 8.26
CA GLN A 301 -2.61 19.03 7.21
C GLN A 301 -3.13 18.15 6.06
N ILE A 302 -2.46 17.02 5.78
CA ILE A 302 -2.90 16.06 4.76
C ILE A 302 -4.17 15.33 5.22
N TRP A 303 -4.25 14.96 6.49
CA TRP A 303 -5.25 14.02 7.01
C TRP A 303 -6.39 14.65 7.82
N ASP A 304 -6.22 15.86 8.35
CA ASP A 304 -7.13 16.49 9.33
C ASP A 304 -8.59 16.55 8.84
N TYR A 305 -8.78 16.93 7.58
CA TYR A 305 -10.09 16.92 6.93
C TYR A 305 -10.73 15.51 6.97
N LEU A 306 -10.03 14.50 6.46
CA LEU A 306 -10.57 13.15 6.33
C LEU A 306 -10.83 12.49 7.69
N VAL A 307 -9.98 12.80 8.66
CA VAL A 307 -10.11 12.34 10.05
C VAL A 307 -11.43 12.82 10.66
N SER A 308 -11.82 14.06 10.40
CA SER A 308 -13.03 14.68 10.96
C SER A 308 -14.28 14.49 10.08
N ALA A 309 -14.10 14.26 8.79
CA ALA A 309 -15.20 14.09 7.84
C ALA A 309 -16.06 12.85 8.17
N PRO A 310 -17.36 12.88 7.84
CA PRO A 310 -18.20 11.69 7.90
C PRO A 310 -17.69 10.63 6.93
N LYS A 311 -17.78 9.36 7.34
CA LYS A 311 -17.22 8.22 6.61
C LYS A 311 -18.32 7.22 6.33
N LYS A 312 -18.47 6.85 5.06
CA LYS A 312 -19.27 5.70 4.67
C LYS A 312 -18.44 4.44 4.91
N VAL A 313 -18.78 3.66 5.93
CA VAL A 313 -18.02 2.47 6.34
C VAL A 313 -18.79 1.21 5.96
N ILE A 314 -18.17 0.34 5.17
CA ILE A 314 -18.74 -0.98 4.83
C ILE A 314 -18.26 -2.06 5.81
N VAL A 315 -19.04 -3.12 5.97
CA VAL A 315 -18.64 -4.27 6.80
C VAL A 315 -17.88 -5.31 5.95
N TYR A 316 -16.80 -5.89 6.49
CA TYR A 316 -16.06 -6.97 5.85
C TYR A 316 -15.74 -8.13 6.80
N ASN A 317 -15.40 -9.30 6.25
CA ASN A 317 -14.99 -10.48 7.01
C ASN A 317 -13.53 -10.83 6.71
N LYS A 318 -12.79 -11.33 7.70
CA LYS A 318 -11.43 -11.84 7.55
C LYS A 318 -11.32 -12.99 6.54
N ALA A 319 -12.35 -13.85 6.47
CA ALA A 319 -12.34 -15.01 5.59
C ALA A 319 -12.44 -14.62 4.10
N ASP A 320 -13.01 -13.45 3.82
CA ASP A 320 -13.20 -12.96 2.46
C ASP A 320 -13.20 -11.42 2.45
N PRO A 321 -12.03 -10.78 2.66
CA PRO A 321 -11.92 -9.34 2.53
C PRO A 321 -11.90 -8.93 1.06
N GLU A 322 -11.52 -9.82 0.13
CA GLU A 322 -11.33 -9.48 -1.28
C GLU A 322 -12.66 -9.19 -1.99
N SER A 323 -13.74 -9.94 -1.72
CA SER A 323 -15.06 -9.65 -2.29
C SER A 323 -15.65 -8.29 -1.90
N ARG A 324 -15.18 -7.68 -0.81
CA ARG A 324 -15.73 -6.41 -0.28
C ARG A 324 -14.79 -5.24 -0.34
N LEU A 325 -13.50 -5.48 -0.17
CA LEU A 325 -12.49 -4.44 -0.06
C LEU A 325 -11.69 -4.27 -1.35
N SER A 326 -11.95 -5.07 -2.39
CA SER A 326 -11.40 -4.81 -3.71
C SER A 326 -11.87 -3.45 -4.22
N PHE A 327 -10.95 -2.68 -4.80
CA PHE A 327 -11.23 -1.35 -5.31
C PHE A 327 -10.41 -1.08 -6.56
N THR A 328 -10.88 -0.10 -7.35
CA THR A 328 -10.19 0.40 -8.53
C THR A 328 -10.02 1.92 -8.43
N ILE A 329 -9.09 2.45 -9.23
CA ILE A 329 -8.90 3.88 -9.41
C ILE A 329 -9.65 4.27 -10.70
N LYS A 330 -10.70 5.09 -10.57
CA LYS A 330 -11.47 5.62 -11.71
C LYS A 330 -11.56 7.13 -11.60
N ASP A 331 -11.16 7.84 -12.65
CA ASP A 331 -11.20 9.32 -12.73
C ASP A 331 -10.59 10.01 -11.48
N ASP A 332 -9.40 9.55 -11.06
CA ASP A 332 -8.69 10.04 -9.87
C ASP A 332 -9.47 9.88 -8.54
N LYS A 333 -10.34 8.85 -8.45
CA LYS A 333 -11.09 8.48 -7.26
C LYS A 333 -10.98 6.99 -7.00
N LEU A 334 -11.16 6.60 -5.73
CA LEU A 334 -11.27 5.20 -5.35
C LEU A 334 -12.73 4.78 -5.36
N VAL A 335 -13.01 3.63 -5.97
CA VAL A 335 -14.35 3.02 -5.99
C VAL A 335 -14.19 1.55 -5.65
N PHE A 336 -15.03 1.02 -4.75
CA PHE A 336 -15.08 -0.42 -4.53
C PHE A 336 -15.44 -1.13 -5.84
N VAL A 337 -14.87 -2.30 -6.07
CA VAL A 337 -15.33 -3.20 -7.12
C VAL A 337 -16.58 -3.86 -6.56
N ASP A 338 -17.76 -3.48 -7.05
CA ASP A 338 -19.00 -4.15 -6.67
C ASP A 338 -19.01 -5.54 -7.33
N ASP A 339 -19.33 -6.59 -6.55
CA ASP A 339 -19.68 -7.94 -7.04
C ASP A 339 -21.06 -7.92 -7.75
N ASP A 340 -21.34 -6.90 -8.57
CA ASP A 340 -22.52 -6.93 -9.43
C ASP A 340 -22.29 -7.99 -10.52
N GLU A 341 -22.96 -9.13 -10.34
CA GLU A 341 -23.38 -10.07 -11.38
C GLU A 341 -24.27 -9.38 -12.45
N ASP A 342 -23.84 -8.25 -13.01
CA ASP A 342 -24.54 -7.57 -14.11
C ASP A 342 -23.58 -6.90 -15.10
N SER A 343 -22.38 -7.48 -15.26
CA SER A 343 -21.76 -7.48 -16.59
C SER A 343 -22.36 -8.65 -17.35
N PRO A 344 -23.11 -8.44 -18.45
CA PRO A 344 -23.66 -9.54 -19.20
C PRO A 344 -22.48 -10.38 -19.66
N VAL A 345 -22.46 -11.61 -19.18
CA VAL A 345 -21.80 -12.72 -19.80
C VAL A 345 -22.22 -12.69 -21.27
N LYS A 346 -21.43 -12.04 -22.13
CA LYS A 346 -21.42 -12.35 -23.55
C LYS A 346 -20.73 -13.71 -23.67
N ILE A 347 -21.49 -14.74 -23.31
CA ILE A 347 -21.47 -15.97 -24.09
C ILE A 347 -21.74 -15.48 -25.52
N VAL A 348 -20.72 -15.56 -26.36
CA VAL A 348 -20.91 -15.53 -27.81
C VAL A 348 -21.69 -16.80 -28.09
N GLN A 349 -23.02 -16.71 -28.01
CA GLN A 349 -23.92 -17.61 -28.69
C GLN A 349 -24.17 -16.96 -30.05
N GLU A 350 -23.77 -17.71 -31.07
CA GLU A 350 -24.21 -17.51 -32.44
C GLU A 350 -25.74 -17.43 -32.50
N ASP A 351 -26.20 -16.75 -33.56
CA ASP A 351 -27.57 -16.70 -34.06
C ASP A 351 -28.51 -15.63 -33.48
N GLU A 352 -28.33 -14.40 -33.96
CA GLU A 352 -29.46 -13.53 -34.29
C GLU A 352 -29.55 -13.32 -35.81
N LYS A 353 -30.42 -14.10 -36.46
CA LYS A 353 -31.20 -13.63 -37.59
C LYS A 353 -32.66 -13.54 -37.15
N VAL A 354 -33.03 -12.36 -36.66
CA VAL A 354 -34.44 -11.95 -36.58
C VAL A 354 -34.92 -11.72 -38.02
N ILE A 355 -35.68 -12.67 -38.57
CA ILE A 355 -36.50 -12.45 -39.76
C ILE A 355 -37.95 -12.27 -39.29
N THR A 356 -38.52 -11.15 -39.76
CA THR A 356 -39.83 -10.61 -39.44
C THR A 356 -40.97 -11.42 -40.05
N ARG A 357 -42.15 -11.19 -39.46
CA ARG A 357 -43.48 -11.74 -39.78
C ARG A 357 -43.92 -11.43 -41.22
N SER A 358 -43.44 -12.19 -42.22
CA SER A 358 -43.94 -12.14 -43.60
C SER A 358 -43.72 -13.41 -44.44
N GLU A 359 -43.61 -14.60 -43.83
CA GLU A 359 -43.55 -15.87 -44.57
C GLU A 359 -44.54 -16.89 -43.97
N VAL A 360 -45.82 -16.60 -44.15
CA VAL A 360 -46.88 -17.60 -44.28
C VAL A 360 -47.49 -17.33 -45.66
N MET A 361 -47.57 -18.38 -46.48
CA MET A 361 -47.96 -18.41 -47.91
C MET A 361 -46.79 -18.22 -48.90
N HIS A 362 -46.10 -19.29 -49.28
CA HIS A 362 -46.51 -20.21 -50.36
C HIS A 362 -45.64 -21.46 -50.38
#